data_AF-A0A353N3Y4-F1
#
_entry.id   AF-A0A353N3Y4-F1
#
_cell.length_a   1.000
_cell.length_b   1.000
_cell.length_c   1.000
_cell.angle_alpha   90.00
_cell.angle_beta   90.00
_cell.angle_gamma   90.00
#
_symmetry.space_group_name_H-M   'P 1'
#
loop_
_entity.id
_entity.type
_entity.pdbx_description
1 polymer ?
#
loop_
_entity_poly.entity_id
_entity_poly.type
_entity_poly.pdbx_seq_one_letter_code
_entity_poly.pdbx_strand_id
1 'polypeptide(L)'
;MKKWMVRSLLLTLILVILGGTFLTASMADKVEIELFYYKQEIVKQMGDMATAFCRKNPDISLKLTLIPNDSMTVLRTRMAGGDAPDIIQLQAYSAVFEFAQAGWLVDLTNEPVLSKVIEGAKTSVTYKGRAYALPMDLAGIGI
;
A
#
# COMPACT_ATOMS: atom_id res chain seq x y z
N MET A 1 -44.34 31.47 -40.85
CA MET A 1 -44.05 30.07 -40.45
C MET A 1 -42.64 29.86 -39.87
N LYS A 2 -41.63 30.69 -40.17
CA LYS A 2 -40.23 30.50 -39.70
C LYS A 2 -39.89 30.92 -38.26
N LYS A 3 -40.70 31.78 -37.59
CA LYS A 3 -40.37 32.28 -36.23
C LYS A 3 -40.75 31.32 -35.09
N TRP A 4 -41.60 30.33 -35.36
CA TRP A 4 -42.07 29.35 -34.37
C TRP A 4 -41.15 28.13 -34.27
N MET A 5 -40.52 27.74 -35.38
CA MET A 5 -39.57 26.62 -35.44
C MET A 5 -38.25 26.93 -34.71
N VAL A 6 -37.79 28.19 -34.75
CA VAL A 6 -36.56 28.62 -34.05
C VAL A 6 -36.78 28.75 -32.53
N ARG A 7 -37.98 29.14 -32.08
CA ARG A 7 -38.33 29.18 -30.66
C ARG A 7 -38.50 27.79 -30.05
N SER A 8 -38.99 26.82 -30.82
CA SER A 8 -39.10 25.42 -30.36
C SER A 8 -37.75 24.70 -30.30
N LEU A 9 -36.77 25.11 -31.13
CA LEU A 9 -35.41 24.54 -31.12
C LEU A 9 -34.52 25.13 -30.01
N LEU A 10 -34.77 26.39 -29.60
CA LEU A 10 -34.10 27.03 -28.47
C LEU A 10 -34.61 26.55 -27.11
N LEU A 11 -35.88 26.14 -27.01
CA LEU A 11 -36.46 25.59 -25.78
C LEU A 11 -36.01 24.14 -25.49
N THR A 12 -35.74 23.33 -26.51
CA THR A 12 -35.16 21.99 -26.33
C THR A 12 -33.67 22.02 -26.00
N LEU A 13 -32.93 23.06 -26.42
CA LEU A 13 -31.51 23.22 -26.07
C LEU A 13 -31.31 23.59 -24.59
N ILE A 14 -32.28 24.26 -23.96
CA ILE A 14 -32.23 24.65 -22.53
C ILE A 14 -32.63 23.50 -21.61
N LEU A 15 -33.44 22.53 -22.07
CA LEU A 15 -33.84 21.38 -21.25
C LEU A 15 -32.73 20.32 -21.11
N VAL A 16 -31.78 20.27 -22.05
CA VAL A 16 -30.60 19.39 -21.97
C VAL A 16 -29.55 19.91 -20.98
N ILE A 17 -29.57 21.22 -20.69
CA ILE A 17 -28.63 21.85 -19.73
C ILE A 17 -29.10 21.69 -18.28
N LEU A 18 -30.37 21.35 -18.03
CA LEU A 18 -30.94 21.22 -16.68
C LEU A 18 -31.23 19.78 -16.22
N GLY A 19 -31.20 18.80 -17.13
CA GLY A 19 -31.41 17.37 -16.83
C GLY A 19 -30.13 16.53 -16.72
N GLY A 20 -28.97 17.17 -16.88
CA GLY A 20 -27.66 16.53 -16.98
C GLY A 20 -26.78 16.69 -15.76
N THR A 21 -27.31 16.82 -14.54
CA THR A 21 -26.53 16.47 -13.35
C THR A 21 -26.48 14.95 -13.24
N PHE A 22 -25.76 14.31 -14.17
CA PHE A 22 -25.02 13.12 -13.79
C PHE A 22 -24.18 13.56 -12.59
N LEU A 23 -24.51 13.03 -11.41
CA LEU A 23 -23.50 12.89 -10.39
C LEU A 23 -22.35 12.14 -11.06
N THR A 24 -21.37 12.87 -11.58
CA THR A 24 -20.02 12.36 -11.64
C THR A 24 -19.66 12.14 -10.18
N ALA A 25 -20.02 10.96 -9.67
CA ALA A 25 -19.27 10.35 -8.61
C ALA A 25 -17.84 10.44 -9.09
N SER A 26 -17.09 11.38 -8.51
CA SER A 26 -15.65 11.33 -8.52
C SER A 26 -15.35 9.91 -8.02
N MET A 27 -15.04 9.00 -8.93
CA MET A 27 -14.23 7.85 -8.59
C MET A 27 -12.92 8.50 -8.18
N ALA A 28 -12.80 8.83 -6.90
CA ALA A 28 -11.52 9.16 -6.31
C ALA A 28 -10.60 8.02 -6.72
N ASP A 29 -9.49 8.36 -7.39
CA ASP A 29 -8.50 7.36 -7.78
C ASP A 29 -8.09 6.61 -6.52
N LYS A 30 -8.29 5.29 -6.53
CA LYS A 30 -7.95 4.46 -5.38
C LYS A 30 -6.47 4.62 -5.09
N VAL A 31 -6.14 4.78 -3.82
CA VAL A 31 -4.74 4.76 -3.38
C VAL A 31 -4.25 3.33 -3.53
N GLU A 32 -3.35 3.10 -4.48
CA GLU A 32 -2.67 1.81 -4.61
C GLU A 32 -1.45 1.78 -3.67
N ILE A 33 -1.31 0.70 -2.91
CA ILE A 33 -0.20 0.45 -2.00
C ILE A 33 0.44 -0.88 -2.41
N GLU A 34 1.74 -0.87 -2.69
CA GLU A 34 2.51 -2.06 -2.99
C GLU A 34 3.07 -2.71 -1.71
N LEU A 35 2.83 -4.02 -1.56
CA LEU A 35 3.45 -4.86 -0.54
C LEU A 35 4.38 -5.88 -1.20
N PHE A 36 5.67 -5.66 -1.03
CA PHE A 36 6.74 -6.53 -1.51
C PHE A 36 7.11 -7.58 -0.45
N TYR A 37 7.06 -8.86 -0.82
CA TYR A 37 7.34 -9.98 0.10
C TYR A 37 7.96 -11.18 -0.63
N TYR A 38 8.54 -12.12 0.11
CA TYR A 38 9.29 -13.26 -0.47
C TYR A 38 8.83 -14.64 -0.04
N LYS A 39 7.88 -14.74 0.90
CA LYS A 39 7.37 -16.01 1.39
C LYS A 39 6.30 -16.60 0.45
N GLN A 40 6.72 -17.48 -0.44
CA GLN A 40 5.83 -18.15 -1.40
C GLN A 40 4.79 -19.07 -0.75
N GLU A 41 5.08 -19.56 0.46
CA GLU A 41 4.23 -20.47 1.22
C GLU A 41 2.98 -19.79 1.82
N ILE A 42 2.92 -18.46 1.85
CA ILE A 42 1.78 -17.69 2.41
C ILE A 42 0.97 -16.91 1.37
N VAL A 43 1.18 -17.16 0.06
CA VAL A 43 0.55 -16.37 -1.02
C VAL A 43 -0.97 -16.32 -0.91
N LYS A 44 -1.60 -17.46 -0.59
CA LYS A 44 -3.06 -17.52 -0.42
C LYS A 44 -3.51 -16.62 0.73
N GLN A 45 -2.84 -16.70 1.87
CA GLN A 45 -3.15 -15.94 3.08
C GLN A 45 -2.94 -14.45 2.86
N MET A 46 -1.92 -14.05 2.11
CA MET A 46 -1.69 -12.65 1.72
C MET A 46 -2.82 -12.13 0.82
N GLY A 47 -3.29 -12.93 -0.14
CA GLY A 47 -4.45 -12.58 -0.97
C GLY A 47 -5.76 -12.45 -0.18
N ASP A 48 -6.01 -13.38 0.75
CA ASP A 48 -7.17 -13.34 1.65
C ASP A 48 -7.11 -12.09 2.56
N MET A 49 -5.93 -11.78 3.11
CA MET A 49 -5.68 -10.56 3.90
C MET A 49 -5.94 -9.30 3.09
N ALA A 50 -5.38 -9.20 1.88
CA ALA A 50 -5.57 -8.05 1.01
C ALA A 50 -7.05 -7.84 0.67
N THR A 51 -7.75 -8.92 0.34
CA THR A 51 -9.20 -8.88 0.08
C THR A 51 -9.98 -8.40 1.29
N ALA A 52 -9.69 -8.93 2.48
CA ALA A 52 -10.37 -8.52 3.71
C ALA A 52 -10.07 -7.05 4.08
N PHE A 53 -8.84 -6.59 3.84
CA PHE A 53 -8.44 -5.20 4.05
C PHE A 53 -9.14 -4.25 3.08
N CYS A 54 -9.09 -4.51 1.77
CA CYS A 54 -9.72 -3.65 0.76
C CYS A 54 -11.25 -3.64 0.87
N ARG A 55 -11.88 -4.72 1.36
CA ARG A 55 -13.33 -4.71 1.66
C ARG A 55 -13.69 -3.70 2.76
N LYS A 56 -12.81 -3.50 3.74
CA LYS A 56 -12.99 -2.53 4.83
C LYS A 56 -12.53 -1.12 4.45
N ASN A 57 -11.68 -1.01 3.43
CA ASN A 57 -11.08 0.24 2.96
C ASN A 57 -11.26 0.32 1.43
N PRO A 58 -12.47 0.67 0.94
CA PRO A 58 -12.80 0.58 -0.50
C PRO A 58 -11.97 1.51 -1.39
N ASP A 59 -11.41 2.56 -0.80
CA ASP A 59 -10.57 3.57 -1.45
C ASP A 59 -9.10 3.15 -1.57
N ILE A 60 -8.73 1.98 -1.01
CA ILE A 60 -7.37 1.44 -1.07
C ILE A 60 -7.34 0.17 -1.91
N SER A 61 -6.33 0.07 -2.77
CA SER A 61 -5.94 -1.16 -3.48
C SER A 61 -4.61 -1.66 -2.93
N LEU A 62 -4.48 -2.97 -2.76
CA LEU A 62 -3.23 -3.61 -2.35
C LEU A 62 -2.66 -4.43 -3.50
N LYS A 63 -1.49 -4.03 -3.99
CA LYS A 63 -0.71 -4.77 -4.97
C LYS A 63 0.30 -5.65 -4.23
N LEU A 64 0.12 -6.96 -4.32
CA LEU A 64 1.02 -7.93 -3.69
C LEU A 64 2.12 -8.34 -4.67
N THR A 65 3.36 -7.99 -4.40
CA THR A 65 4.54 -8.35 -5.22
C THR A 65 5.33 -9.45 -4.52
N LEU A 66 5.22 -10.69 -5.01
CA LEU A 66 6.00 -11.82 -4.52
C LEU A 66 7.29 -11.98 -5.32
N ILE A 67 8.45 -11.90 -4.66
CA ILE A 67 9.75 -12.26 -5.22
C ILE A 67 10.42 -13.26 -4.28
N PRO A 68 10.38 -14.58 -4.55
CA PRO A 68 10.85 -15.58 -3.59
C PRO A 68 12.37 -15.78 -3.63
N ASN A 69 12.95 -15.80 -4.83
CA ASN A 69 14.39 -15.95 -5.03
C ASN A 69 15.02 -14.58 -5.29
N ASP A 70 16.23 -14.35 -4.77
CA ASP A 70 16.99 -13.10 -4.94
C ASP A 70 16.25 -11.83 -4.48
N SER A 71 15.24 -11.98 -3.62
CA SER A 71 14.34 -10.92 -3.18
C SER A 71 15.08 -9.68 -2.67
N MET A 72 16.09 -9.89 -1.84
CA MET A 72 16.87 -8.79 -1.28
C MET A 72 17.69 -8.05 -2.35
N THR A 73 18.22 -8.77 -3.35
CA THR A 73 18.95 -8.16 -4.47
C THR A 73 18.01 -7.29 -5.30
N VAL A 74 16.85 -7.83 -5.68
CA VAL A 74 15.82 -7.10 -6.43
C VAL A 74 15.35 -5.87 -5.64
N LEU A 75 15.08 -6.04 -4.34
CA LEU A 75 14.66 -4.95 -3.47
C LEU A 75 15.70 -3.84 -3.42
N ARG A 76 16.98 -4.15 -3.16
CA ARG A 76 18.05 -3.14 -3.14
C ARG A 76 18.17 -2.39 -4.46
N THR A 77 18.08 -3.09 -5.59
CA THR A 77 18.10 -2.45 -6.92
C THR A 77 16.94 -1.49 -7.09
N ARG A 78 15.72 -1.88 -6.68
CA ARG A 78 14.53 -1.01 -6.73
C ARG A 78 14.66 0.22 -5.83
N MET A 79 15.11 0.02 -4.58
CA MET A 79 15.34 1.13 -3.63
C MET A 79 16.35 2.14 -4.17
N ALA A 80 17.47 1.66 -4.72
CA ALA A 80 18.50 2.53 -5.31
C ALA A 80 18.05 3.19 -6.62
N GLY A 81 17.16 2.53 -7.37
CA GLY A 81 16.60 3.01 -8.64
C GLY A 81 15.43 3.99 -8.49
N GLY A 82 14.98 4.28 -7.26
CA GLY A 82 13.84 5.18 -7.01
C GLY A 82 12.46 4.54 -7.23
N ASP A 83 12.40 3.22 -7.36
CA ASP A 83 11.15 2.43 -7.48
C ASP A 83 10.88 1.67 -6.17
N ALA A 84 10.88 2.38 -5.06
CA ALA A 84 10.70 1.80 -3.72
C ALA A 84 9.25 1.33 -3.51
N PRO A 85 9.01 0.08 -3.08
CA PRO A 85 7.68 -0.34 -2.64
C PRO A 85 7.26 0.38 -1.35
N ASP A 86 5.95 0.55 -1.14
CA ASP A 86 5.42 1.22 0.05
C ASP A 86 5.63 0.39 1.32
N ILE A 87 5.43 -0.93 1.22
CA ILE A 87 5.60 -1.89 2.31
C ILE A 87 6.55 -2.99 1.84
N ILE A 88 7.59 -3.25 2.63
CA ILE A 88 8.62 -4.24 2.33
C ILE A 88 8.76 -5.26 3.46
N GLN A 89 8.77 -6.55 3.09
CA GLN A 89 9.18 -7.60 4.00
C GLN A 89 10.70 -7.66 4.05
N LEU A 90 11.27 -7.50 5.25
CA LEU A 90 12.70 -7.63 5.49
C LEU A 90 13.00 -8.81 6.43
N GLN A 91 14.20 -9.37 6.29
CA GLN A 91 14.78 -10.15 7.37
C GLN A 91 15.14 -9.23 8.52
N ALA A 92 14.92 -9.67 9.76
CA ALA A 92 15.19 -8.86 10.94
C ALA A 92 16.70 -8.63 11.14
N TYR A 93 17.05 -7.74 12.08
CA TYR A 93 18.41 -7.34 12.39
C TYR A 93 19.14 -6.66 11.22
N SER A 94 20.09 -7.34 10.57
CA SER A 94 21.05 -6.72 9.66
C SER A 94 20.39 -5.96 8.51
N ALA A 95 19.36 -6.54 7.86
CA ALA A 95 18.69 -5.87 6.75
C ALA A 95 17.85 -4.67 7.22
N VAL A 96 17.16 -4.76 8.36
CA VAL A 96 16.46 -3.61 8.94
C VAL A 96 17.44 -2.49 9.29
N PHE A 97 18.60 -2.83 9.87
CA PHE A 97 19.61 -1.84 10.27
C PHE A 97 20.26 -1.17 9.06
N GLU A 98 20.57 -1.94 8.02
CA GLU A 98 21.07 -1.45 6.73
C GLU A 98 20.09 -0.44 6.11
N PHE A 99 18.81 -0.80 6.01
CA PHE A 99 17.79 0.05 5.39
C PHE A 99 17.45 1.27 6.24
N ALA A 100 17.44 1.14 7.57
CA ALA A 100 17.29 2.27 8.49
C ALA A 100 18.48 3.23 8.39
N GLN A 101 19.71 2.71 8.31
CA GLN A 101 20.92 3.52 8.14
C GLN A 101 20.92 4.26 6.80
N ALA A 102 20.38 3.66 5.73
CA ALA A 102 20.20 4.28 4.43
C ALA A 102 19.09 5.35 4.40
N GLY A 103 18.31 5.49 5.48
CA GLY A 103 17.18 6.43 5.56
C GLY A 103 15.96 6.00 4.76
N TRP A 104 15.86 4.71 4.42
CA TRP A 104 14.79 4.16 3.60
C TRP A 104 13.56 3.70 4.39
N LEU A 105 13.68 3.60 5.71
CA LEU A 105 12.59 3.15 6.58
C LEU A 105 12.00 4.32 7.37
N VAL A 106 10.68 4.30 7.51
CA VAL A 106 9.95 5.21 8.40
C VAL A 106 10.25 4.84 9.85
N ASP A 107 10.48 5.84 10.70
CA ASP A 107 10.60 5.65 12.14
C ASP A 107 9.21 5.36 12.73
N LEU A 108 9.03 4.14 13.23
CA LEU A 108 7.78 3.66 13.82
C LEU A 108 7.76 3.76 15.34
N THR A 109 8.81 4.28 15.99
CA THR A 109 9.03 4.21 17.45
C THR A 109 7.81 4.66 18.27
N ASN A 110 7.10 5.68 17.78
CA ASN A 110 5.94 6.26 18.46
C ASN A 110 4.60 5.77 17.90
N GLU A 111 4.61 4.83 16.96
CA GLU A 111 3.38 4.32 16.36
C GLU A 111 2.64 3.38 17.31
N PRO A 112 1.32 3.54 17.51
CA PRO A 112 0.55 2.76 18.48
C PRO A 112 0.65 1.24 18.27
N VAL A 113 0.86 0.80 17.03
CA VAL A 113 0.99 -0.62 16.69
C VAL A 113 2.17 -1.31 17.39
N LEU A 114 3.25 -0.58 17.73
CA LEU A 114 4.39 -1.15 18.43
C LEU A 114 4.06 -1.61 19.86
N SER A 115 2.98 -1.10 20.46
CA SER A 115 2.49 -1.59 21.76
C SER A 115 2.00 -3.04 21.71
N LYS A 116 1.68 -3.55 20.51
CA LYS A 116 1.24 -4.94 20.29
C LYS A 116 2.40 -5.90 20.06
N VAL A 117 3.61 -5.39 19.89
CA VAL A 117 4.81 -6.20 19.65
C VAL A 117 5.35 -6.69 20.98
N ILE A 118 5.64 -7.99 21.07
CA ILE A 118 6.27 -8.60 22.24
C ILE A 118 7.65 -7.94 22.45
N GLU A 119 7.95 -7.51 23.69
CA GLU A 119 9.16 -6.74 24.00
C GLU A 119 10.45 -7.40 23.48
N GLY A 120 10.59 -8.72 23.65
CA GLY A 120 11.76 -9.45 23.19
C GLY A 120 12.00 -9.42 21.67
N ALA A 121 10.97 -9.14 20.87
CA ALA A 121 11.08 -9.05 19.42
C ALA A 121 11.46 -7.64 18.93
N LYS A 122 11.27 -6.59 19.75
CA LYS A 122 11.52 -5.20 19.34
C LYS A 122 12.99 -4.94 19.02
N THR A 123 13.90 -5.61 19.70
CA THR A 123 15.35 -5.48 19.45
C THR A 123 15.72 -5.84 18.01
N SER A 124 14.99 -6.78 17.40
CA SER A 124 15.21 -7.24 16.03
C SER A 124 14.93 -6.19 14.96
N VAL A 125 14.23 -5.11 15.31
CA VAL A 125 13.85 -4.02 14.41
C VAL A 125 14.30 -2.65 14.89
N THR A 126 15.06 -2.60 16.00
CA THR A 126 15.50 -1.35 16.64
C THR A 126 16.93 -1.02 16.23
N TYR A 127 17.10 0.09 15.52
CA TYR A 127 18.41 0.64 15.13
C TYR A 127 18.64 1.96 15.85
N LYS A 128 19.76 2.10 16.56
CA LYS A 128 20.11 3.32 17.33
C LYS A 128 18.98 3.84 18.24
N GLY A 129 18.28 2.91 18.90
CA GLY A 129 17.20 3.23 19.85
C GLY A 129 15.85 3.58 19.22
N ARG A 130 15.71 3.49 17.89
CA ARG A 130 14.45 3.72 17.17
C ARG A 130 14.02 2.46 16.43
N ALA A 131 12.72 2.17 16.44
CA ALA A 131 12.14 1.00 15.77
C ALA A 131 11.73 1.37 14.35
N TYR A 132 12.20 0.60 13.36
CA TYR A 132 12.02 0.90 11.93
C TYR A 132 11.19 -0.14 11.16
N ALA A 133 10.72 -1.18 11.83
CA ALA A 133 9.88 -2.21 11.23
C ALA A 133 8.95 -2.84 12.26
N LEU A 134 7.96 -3.60 11.78
CA LEU A 134 7.06 -4.41 12.61
C LEU A 134 7.48 -5.88 12.56
N PRO A 135 7.87 -6.51 13.68
CA PRO A 135 8.09 -7.94 13.72
C PRO A 135 6.76 -8.68 13.53
N MET A 136 6.62 -9.39 12.41
CA MET A 136 5.37 -10.07 12.04
C MET A 136 5.39 -11.58 12.31
N ASP A 137 6.57 -12.18 12.36
CA ASP A 137 6.76 -13.59 12.68
C ASP A 137 8.07 -13.84 13.44
N LEU A 138 8.19 -15.07 13.96
CA LEU A 138 9.38 -15.57 14.63
C LEU A 138 9.71 -16.93 14.04
N ALA A 139 10.91 -17.09 13.53
CA ALA A 139 11.44 -18.38 13.08
C ALA A 139 12.52 -18.85 14.06
N GLY A 140 12.43 -20.11 14.49
CA GLY A 140 13.46 -20.79 15.26
C GLY A 140 14.27 -21.72 14.37
N ILE A 141 15.57 -21.83 14.64
CA ILE A 141 16.44 -22.85 14.05
C ILE A 141 16.91 -23.74 15.20
N GLY A 142 16.71 -25.06 15.05
CA GLY A 142 17.12 -26.07 16.00
C GLY A 142 17.85 -27.22 15.32
N ILE A 143 18.38 -28.13 16.13
CA ILE A 143 19.02 -29.38 15.70
C ILE A 143 18.21 -30.53 16.31
#